data_AF-A0A8T6QWL5-F1
#
_entry.id   AF-A0A8T6QWL5-F1
#
_cell.length_a   1.000
_cell.length_b   1.000
_cell.length_c   1.000
_cell.angle_alpha   90.00
_cell.angle_beta   90.00
_cell.angle_gamma   90.00
#
_symmetry.space_group_name_H-M   'P 1'
#
loop_
_entity.id
_entity.type
_entity.pdbx_description
1 polymer ?
#
loop_
_entity_poly.entity_id
_entity_poly.type
_entity_poly.pdbx_seq_one_letter_code
_entity_poly.pdbx_strand_id
1 'polypeptide(L)'
;MRLQNRQQIQNQSGFTLIELLVVIVILGVLAALAYPAYSSMVRRARYAEVKQQMGVMAREVQAYLLENGKYPPDTNAGARPNGIVNWPETPPMNGEYDYDHWGVGGGKCYVQIGFNGEDGQRNYQVHQVNAEPQSFLAFEDDLVLGVDLYDCPIAQGSIR
;
A
#
# COMPACT_ATOMS: atom_id res chain seq x y z
N MET A 1 40.48 -10.47 72.35
CA MET A 1 39.62 -11.43 71.63
C MET A 1 39.35 -10.84 70.24
N ARG A 2 40.01 -11.33 69.17
CA ARG A 2 39.85 -10.81 67.80
C ARG A 2 38.79 -11.66 67.08
N LEU A 3 37.66 -11.04 66.70
CA LEU A 3 36.62 -11.68 65.90
C LEU A 3 37.12 -11.75 64.44
N GLN A 4 37.43 -12.95 63.96
CA GLN A 4 37.76 -13.17 62.56
C GLN A 4 36.48 -13.08 61.73
N ASN A 5 36.38 -12.00 60.94
CA ASN A 5 35.27 -11.74 60.04
C ASN A 5 35.37 -12.71 58.85
N ARG A 6 34.53 -13.75 58.85
CA ARG A 6 34.52 -14.79 57.82
C ARG A 6 33.75 -14.26 56.61
N GLN A 7 34.45 -13.59 55.70
CA GLN A 7 33.87 -13.16 54.42
C GLN A 7 33.45 -14.41 53.64
N GLN A 8 32.14 -14.65 53.52
CA GLN A 8 31.61 -15.68 52.63
C GLN A 8 31.90 -15.24 51.19
N ILE A 9 32.79 -15.99 50.51
CA ILE A 9 32.97 -15.86 49.06
C ILE A 9 31.64 -16.32 48.44
N GLN A 10 30.84 -15.36 47.95
CA GLN A 10 29.69 -15.70 47.13
C GLN A 10 30.22 -16.27 45.82
N ASN A 11 29.90 -17.53 45.53
CA ASN A 11 30.17 -18.13 44.23
C ASN A 11 29.42 -17.33 43.16
N GLN A 12 30.13 -16.47 42.44
CA GLN A 12 29.59 -15.82 41.26
C GLN A 12 29.49 -16.88 40.16
N SER A 13 28.28 -17.41 39.95
CA SER A 13 27.96 -18.25 38.80
C SER A 13 27.87 -17.36 37.55
N GLY A 14 28.92 -17.36 36.75
CA GLY A 14 28.91 -16.73 35.42
C GLY A 14 28.23 -17.64 34.38
N PHE A 15 27.56 -17.05 33.40
CA PHE A 15 27.07 -17.77 32.22
C PHE A 15 28.23 -18.38 31.45
N THR A 16 28.02 -19.58 30.92
CA THR A 16 29.01 -20.24 30.07
C THR A 16 28.94 -19.70 28.64
N LEU A 17 30.08 -19.64 27.93
CA LEU A 17 30.10 -19.28 26.51
C LEU A 17 29.25 -20.23 25.67
N ILE A 18 29.18 -21.50 26.07
CA ILE A 18 28.39 -22.51 25.36
C ILE A 18 26.88 -22.31 25.55
N GLU A 19 26.41 -21.87 26.72
CA GLU A 19 25.00 -21.51 26.93
C GLU A 19 24.58 -20.39 25.98
N LEU A 20 25.39 -19.34 25.89
CA LEU A 20 25.07 -18.21 25.03
C LEU A 20 25.13 -18.60 23.55
N LEU A 21 26.03 -19.52 23.17
CA LEU A 21 26.11 -20.07 21.81
C LEU A 21 24.85 -20.86 21.43
N VAL A 22 24.36 -21.75 22.29
CA VAL A 22 23.13 -22.52 22.00
C VAL A 22 21.92 -21.59 21.88
N VAL A 23 21.83 -20.57 22.73
CA VAL A 23 20.72 -19.59 22.69
C VAL A 23 20.69 -18.84 21.36
N ILE A 24 21.82 -18.30 20.89
CA ILE A 24 21.85 -17.57 19.60
C ILE A 24 21.56 -18.49 18.41
N VAL A 25 21.96 -19.76 18.48
CA VAL A 25 21.63 -20.75 17.43
C VAL A 25 20.13 -20.98 17.36
N ILE A 26 19.48 -21.20 18.51
CA ILE A 26 18.02 -21.37 18.57
C ILE A 26 17.31 -20.11 18.08
N LEU A 27 17.74 -18.92 18.53
CA LEU A 27 17.18 -17.64 18.08
C LEU A 27 17.35 -17.43 16.56
N GLY A 28 18.50 -17.84 16.00
CA GLY A 28 18.75 -17.78 14.56
C GLY A 28 17.81 -18.65 13.74
N VAL A 29 17.57 -19.89 14.20
CA VAL A 29 16.62 -20.80 13.53
C VAL A 29 15.19 -20.25 13.60
N LEU A 30 14.76 -19.75 14.76
CA LEU A 30 13.43 -19.15 14.92
C LEU A 30 13.25 -17.91 14.05
N ALA A 31 14.27 -17.03 13.99
CA ALA A 31 14.24 -15.83 13.17
C ALA A 31 14.14 -16.18 11.67
N ALA A 32 14.89 -17.18 11.21
CA ALA A 32 14.86 -17.62 9.80
C ALA A 32 13.48 -18.12 9.36
N LEU A 33 12.77 -18.84 10.23
CA LEU A 33 11.40 -19.31 9.96
C LEU A 33 10.37 -18.18 10.05
N ALA A 34 10.54 -17.25 11.00
CA ALA A 34 9.58 -16.18 11.26
C ALA A 34 9.66 -15.03 10.24
N TYR A 35 10.86 -14.72 9.73
CA TYR A 35 11.10 -13.57 8.86
C TYR A 35 10.20 -13.50 7.59
N PRO A 36 10.07 -14.56 6.77
CA PRO A 36 9.24 -14.47 5.56
C PRO A 36 7.76 -14.25 5.88
N ALA A 37 7.25 -14.91 6.94
CA ALA A 37 5.88 -14.73 7.40
C ALA A 37 5.65 -13.28 7.88
N TYR A 38 6.57 -12.74 8.68
CA TYR A 38 6.53 -11.36 9.15
C TYR A 38 6.54 -10.35 7.99
N SER A 39 7.45 -10.52 7.01
CA SER A 39 7.50 -9.67 5.81
C SER A 39 6.17 -9.67 5.04
N SER A 40 5.58 -10.85 4.82
CA SER A 40 4.28 -10.96 4.14
C SER A 40 3.14 -10.27 4.89
N MET A 41 3.14 -10.35 6.23
CA MET A 41 2.14 -9.73 7.09
C MET A 41 2.23 -8.20 7.03
N VAL A 42 3.44 -7.64 7.11
CA VAL A 42 3.67 -6.20 6.98
C VAL A 42 3.19 -5.70 5.62
N ARG A 43 3.53 -6.41 4.54
CA ARG A 43 3.08 -6.08 3.18
C ARG A 43 1.55 -6.03 3.08
N ARG A 44 0.85 -7.07 3.57
CA ARG A 44 -0.62 -7.10 3.59
C ARG A 44 -1.23 -5.95 4.38
N ALA A 45 -0.62 -5.57 5.51
CA ALA A 45 -1.06 -4.43 6.30
C ALA A 45 -0.92 -3.11 5.52
N ARG A 46 0.17 -2.93 4.77
CA ARG A 46 0.34 -1.77 3.87
C ARG A 46 -0.70 -1.74 2.75
N TYR A 47 -1.00 -2.87 2.10
CA TYR A 47 -2.09 -2.89 1.11
C TYR A 47 -3.47 -2.61 1.69
N ALA A 48 -3.73 -2.99 2.94
CA ALA A 48 -4.96 -2.62 3.61
C ALA A 48 -5.05 -1.10 3.85
N GLU A 49 -3.93 -0.46 4.21
CA GLU A 49 -3.81 1.00 4.32
C GLU A 49 -4.07 1.68 2.96
N VAL A 50 -3.47 1.18 1.88
CA VAL A 50 -3.70 1.66 0.51
C VAL A 50 -5.19 1.56 0.12
N LYS A 51 -5.85 0.42 0.38
CA LYS A 51 -7.29 0.25 0.12
C LYS A 51 -8.14 1.30 0.84
N GLN A 52 -7.81 1.60 2.10
CA GLN A 52 -8.52 2.62 2.85
C GLN A 52 -8.31 4.01 2.24
N GLN A 53 -7.07 4.35 1.89
CA GLN A 53 -6.72 5.61 1.25
C GLN A 53 -7.42 5.78 -0.10
N MET A 54 -7.41 4.77 -0.96
CA MET A 54 -8.13 4.78 -2.24
C MET A 54 -9.64 4.91 -2.06
N GLY A 55 -10.21 4.30 -1.01
CA GLY A 55 -11.62 4.50 -0.66
C GLY A 55 -11.94 5.94 -0.25
N VAL A 56 -11.01 6.67 0.40
CA VAL A 56 -11.14 8.11 0.66
C VAL A 56 -11.12 8.87 -0.66
N MET A 57 -10.13 8.61 -1.51
CA MET A 57 -9.99 9.26 -2.82
C MET A 57 -11.24 9.08 -3.69
N ALA A 58 -11.80 7.87 -3.76
CA ALA A 58 -13.03 7.61 -4.50
C ALA A 58 -14.22 8.45 -4.00
N ARG A 59 -14.35 8.65 -2.68
CA ARG A 59 -15.40 9.52 -2.12
C ARG A 59 -15.20 10.99 -2.49
N GLU A 60 -13.96 11.47 -2.52
CA GLU A 60 -13.65 12.85 -2.93
C GLU A 60 -13.90 13.07 -4.42
N VAL A 61 -13.55 12.09 -5.26
CA VAL A 61 -13.88 12.10 -6.69
C VAL A 61 -15.39 12.16 -6.91
N GLN A 62 -16.16 11.37 -6.15
CA GLN A 62 -17.62 11.40 -6.19
C GLN A 62 -18.19 12.73 -5.67
N ALA A 63 -17.63 13.30 -4.61
CA ALA A 63 -18.02 14.61 -4.11
C ALA A 63 -17.77 15.71 -5.17
N TYR A 64 -16.61 15.67 -5.84
CA TYR A 64 -16.31 16.58 -6.94
C TYR A 64 -17.33 16.48 -8.07
N LEU A 65 -17.75 15.26 -8.46
CA LEU A 65 -18.81 15.06 -9.46
C LEU A 65 -20.11 15.74 -9.03
N LEU A 66 -20.52 15.57 -7.77
CA LEU A 66 -21.76 16.15 -7.25
C LEU A 66 -21.73 17.68 -7.26
N GLU A 67 -20.57 18.28 -7.00
CA GLU A 67 -20.39 19.74 -6.97
C GLU A 67 -20.27 20.35 -8.37
N ASN A 68 -19.56 19.68 -9.28
CA ASN A 68 -19.17 20.25 -10.57
C ASN A 68 -19.96 19.68 -11.77
N GLY A 69 -20.76 18.64 -11.56
CA GLY A 69 -21.53 17.95 -12.59
C GLY A 69 -20.70 17.13 -13.58
N LYS A 70 -19.40 16.98 -13.33
CA LYS A 70 -18.46 16.20 -14.14
C LYS A 70 -17.31 15.68 -13.27
N TYR A 71 -16.68 14.59 -13.69
CA TYR A 71 -15.46 14.10 -13.05
C TYR A 71 -14.26 15.02 -13.31
N PRO A 72 -13.26 15.03 -12.40
CA PRO A 72 -12.00 15.72 -12.63
C PRO A 72 -11.34 15.27 -13.95
N PRO A 73 -10.62 16.18 -14.65
CA PRO A 73 -9.83 15.78 -15.80
C PRO A 73 -8.70 14.84 -15.38
N ASP A 74 -8.24 14.04 -16.34
CA ASP A 74 -7.10 13.14 -16.20
C ASP A 74 -5.82 13.86 -15.72
N THR A 75 -4.98 13.15 -14.98
CA THR A 75 -3.72 13.64 -14.44
C THR A 75 -2.59 12.63 -14.65
N ASN A 76 -1.34 13.06 -14.56
CA ASN A 76 -0.24 12.09 -14.52
C ASN A 76 -0.23 11.39 -13.14
N ALA A 77 0.19 10.12 -13.05
CA ALA A 77 0.41 9.55 -11.71
C ALA A 77 1.29 10.42 -10.81
N GLY A 78 1.03 10.27 -9.51
CA GLY A 78 1.63 11.03 -8.44
C GLY A 78 1.04 12.43 -8.32
N ALA A 79 0.31 12.90 -9.34
CA ALA A 79 -0.39 14.16 -9.27
C ALA A 79 -1.79 13.96 -8.68
N ARG A 80 -2.15 14.88 -7.79
CA ARG A 80 -3.51 15.03 -7.27
C ARG A 80 -4.39 15.68 -8.35
N PRO A 81 -5.61 15.16 -8.62
CA PRO A 81 -6.57 15.83 -9.48
C PRO A 81 -6.96 17.23 -8.99
N ASN A 82 -7.09 18.17 -9.92
CA ASN A 82 -7.45 19.54 -9.58
C ASN A 82 -8.84 19.62 -8.95
N GLY A 83 -8.95 20.31 -7.82
CA GLY A 83 -10.19 20.49 -7.07
C GLY A 83 -10.50 19.41 -6.05
N ILE A 84 -9.72 18.32 -5.97
CA ILE A 84 -9.77 17.37 -4.85
C ILE A 84 -8.76 17.79 -3.80
N VAL A 85 -9.19 18.07 -2.56
CA VAL A 85 -8.27 18.50 -1.48
C VAL A 85 -7.70 17.31 -0.73
N ASN A 86 -8.52 16.32 -0.38
CA ASN A 86 -8.10 15.19 0.45
C ASN A 86 -7.52 14.05 -0.40
N TRP A 87 -6.29 14.25 -0.89
CA TRP A 87 -5.54 13.24 -1.63
C TRP A 87 -4.23 12.91 -0.88
N PRO A 88 -4.00 11.65 -0.51
CA PRO A 88 -2.78 11.25 0.19
C PRO A 88 -1.53 11.51 -0.66
N GLU A 89 -0.60 12.32 -0.14
CA GLU A 89 0.65 12.68 -0.84
C GLU A 89 1.79 11.70 -0.58
N THR A 90 1.69 10.89 0.48
CA THR A 90 2.71 9.90 0.87
C THR A 90 2.12 8.49 0.88
N PRO A 91 1.94 7.88 -0.31
CA PRO A 91 1.57 6.47 -0.43
C PRO A 91 2.52 5.56 0.37
N PRO A 92 2.01 4.48 0.99
CA PRO A 92 2.84 3.43 1.55
C PRO A 92 3.76 2.80 0.51
N MET A 93 4.82 2.12 0.98
CA MET A 93 5.70 1.30 0.14
C MET A 93 6.41 2.08 -0.97
N ASN A 94 6.63 3.41 -0.81
CA ASN A 94 7.17 4.27 -1.87
C ASN A 94 6.40 4.18 -3.20
N GLY A 95 5.13 3.76 -3.13
CA GLY A 95 4.28 3.61 -4.29
C GLY A 95 3.81 4.95 -4.84
N GLU A 96 2.86 4.91 -5.77
CA GLU A 96 2.31 6.10 -6.40
C GLU A 96 0.82 5.91 -6.66
N TYR A 97 0.01 6.92 -6.34
CA TYR A 97 -1.40 6.93 -6.73
C TYR A 97 -1.55 7.54 -8.12
N ASP A 98 -2.37 6.92 -8.95
CA ASP A 98 -2.76 7.44 -10.26
C ASP A 98 -4.27 7.62 -10.31
N TYR A 99 -4.72 8.75 -10.84
CA TYR A 99 -6.11 8.97 -11.17
C TYR A 99 -6.18 9.11 -12.67
N ASP A 100 -6.93 8.23 -13.31
CA ASP A 100 -7.20 8.38 -14.71
C ASP A 100 -8.69 8.40 -15.07
N HIS A 101 -8.98 9.26 -16.04
CA HIS A 101 -10.29 9.53 -16.59
C HIS A 101 -10.18 9.58 -18.11
N TRP A 102 -10.66 8.52 -18.76
CA TRP A 102 -10.58 8.40 -20.21
C TRP A 102 -11.88 7.89 -20.81
N GLY A 103 -12.03 8.15 -22.11
CA GLY A 103 -13.12 7.59 -22.90
C GLY A 103 -12.86 6.12 -23.21
N VAL A 104 -13.84 5.27 -22.93
CA VAL A 104 -13.88 3.90 -23.42
C VAL A 104 -14.85 3.83 -24.61
N GLY A 105 -14.59 2.91 -25.54
CA GLY A 105 -15.35 2.84 -26.79
C GLY A 105 -16.87 2.80 -26.59
N GLY A 106 -17.63 3.30 -27.56
CA GLY A 106 -19.11 3.30 -27.50
C GLY A 106 -19.73 4.51 -26.75
N GLY A 107 -19.00 5.62 -26.61
CA GLY A 107 -19.52 6.84 -25.99
C GLY A 107 -19.57 6.79 -24.46
N LYS A 108 -18.70 5.96 -23.87
CA LYS A 108 -18.62 5.77 -22.42
C LYS A 108 -17.33 6.39 -21.90
N CYS A 109 -17.33 6.86 -20.67
CA CYS A 109 -16.11 7.27 -19.95
C CYS A 109 -15.96 6.40 -18.72
N TYR A 110 -14.71 6.19 -18.34
CA TYR A 110 -14.35 5.41 -17.17
C TYR A 110 -13.43 6.23 -16.26
N VAL A 111 -13.63 6.06 -14.95
CA VAL A 111 -12.82 6.72 -13.92
C VAL A 111 -12.25 5.67 -12.98
N GLN A 112 -10.94 5.75 -12.75
CA GLN A 112 -10.19 4.79 -11.99
C GLN A 112 -9.21 5.49 -11.04
N ILE A 113 -8.92 4.82 -9.93
CA ILE A 113 -7.78 5.14 -9.07
C ILE A 113 -6.88 3.92 -9.04
N GLY A 114 -5.63 4.09 -9.47
CA GLY A 114 -4.57 3.11 -9.39
C GLY A 114 -3.62 3.39 -8.23
N PHE A 115 -2.99 2.33 -7.73
CA PHE A 115 -1.84 2.38 -6.86
C PHE A 115 -0.76 1.48 -7.45
N ASN A 116 0.38 2.09 -7.78
CA ASN A 116 1.60 1.41 -8.19
C ASN A 116 2.37 0.99 -6.94
N GLY A 117 2.73 -0.29 -6.86
CA GLY A 117 3.40 -0.91 -5.72
C GLY A 117 4.84 -0.46 -5.47
N GLU A 118 5.55 -1.26 -4.66
CA GLU A 118 6.89 -0.96 -4.15
C GLU A 118 8.00 -0.97 -5.21
N ASP A 119 7.74 -1.54 -6.38
CA ASP A 119 8.70 -1.63 -7.49
C ASP A 119 8.75 -0.38 -8.37
N GLY A 120 7.79 0.54 -8.22
CA GLY A 120 7.68 1.77 -9.01
C GLY A 120 7.55 1.52 -10.51
N GLN A 121 7.24 0.28 -10.92
CA GLN A 121 7.04 -0.08 -12.32
C GLN A 121 5.54 0.00 -12.62
N ARG A 122 5.14 0.87 -13.55
CA ARG A 122 3.75 0.86 -14.05
C ARG A 122 3.54 -0.41 -14.87
N ASN A 123 2.96 -1.44 -14.26
CA ASN A 123 2.62 -2.66 -14.98
C ASN A 123 1.27 -2.48 -15.70
N TYR A 124 1.21 -1.55 -16.67
CA TYR A 124 0.02 -1.25 -17.48
C TYR A 124 -0.48 -2.44 -18.30
N GLN A 125 0.35 -3.49 -18.42
CA GLN A 125 -0.04 -4.77 -19.02
C GLN A 125 -1.14 -5.49 -18.23
N VAL A 126 -1.39 -5.10 -16.98
CA VAL A 126 -2.45 -5.68 -16.18
C VAL A 126 -3.78 -4.97 -16.42
N HIS A 127 -4.30 -5.24 -17.61
CA HIS A 127 -5.67 -5.06 -18.04
C HIS A 127 -6.20 -3.61 -17.99
N GLN A 128 -6.73 -3.16 -19.13
CA GLN A 128 -7.96 -2.35 -19.12
C GLN A 128 -9.08 -3.18 -18.46
N VAL A 129 -8.96 -3.45 -17.17
CA VAL A 129 -10.02 -4.08 -16.41
C VAL A 129 -11.05 -3.00 -16.26
N ASN A 130 -12.18 -3.24 -16.92
CA ASN A 130 -13.45 -2.71 -16.46
C ASN A 130 -13.67 -3.31 -15.06
N ALA A 131 -13.00 -2.76 -14.05
CA ALA A 131 -13.33 -3.07 -12.68
C ALA A 131 -14.78 -2.61 -12.51
N GLU A 132 -15.62 -3.48 -11.96
CA GLU A 132 -16.97 -3.05 -11.61
C GLU A 132 -16.84 -1.81 -10.70
N PRO A 133 -17.70 -0.80 -10.86
CA PRO A 133 -17.67 0.38 -10.00
C PRO A 133 -17.56 -0.01 -8.52
N GLN A 134 -16.65 0.66 -7.82
CA GLN A 134 -16.32 0.45 -6.41
C GLN A 134 -15.68 -0.90 -6.05
N SER A 135 -15.21 -1.67 -7.03
CA SER A 135 -14.46 -2.91 -6.80
C SER A 135 -12.95 -2.67 -6.74
N PHE A 136 -12.30 -3.35 -5.79
CA PHE A 136 -10.84 -3.40 -5.69
C PHE A 136 -10.31 -4.64 -6.38
N LEU A 137 -9.45 -4.46 -7.37
CA LEU A 137 -8.72 -5.52 -8.06
C LEU A 137 -7.24 -5.42 -7.70
N ALA A 138 -6.66 -6.52 -7.23
CA ALA A 138 -5.25 -6.59 -6.84
C ALA A 138 -4.48 -7.44 -7.85
N PHE A 139 -3.30 -6.97 -8.23
CA PHE A 139 -2.45 -7.60 -9.24
C PHE A 139 -1.02 -7.60 -8.75
N GLU A 140 -0.54 -8.76 -8.30
CA GLU A 140 0.75 -8.85 -7.61
C GLU A 140 0.82 -7.83 -6.46
N ASP A 141 1.62 -6.78 -6.63
CA ASP A 141 1.88 -5.69 -5.69
C ASP A 141 1.18 -4.36 -6.11
N ASP A 142 0.30 -4.38 -7.11
CA ASP A 142 -0.51 -3.25 -7.56
C ASP A 142 -1.98 -3.37 -7.12
N LEU A 143 -2.65 -2.23 -6.99
CA LEU A 143 -4.07 -2.17 -6.63
C LEU A 143 -4.83 -1.17 -7.49
N VAL A 144 -5.99 -1.59 -7.95
CA VAL A 144 -6.86 -0.80 -8.82
C VAL A 144 -8.25 -0.71 -8.19
N LEU A 145 -8.81 0.49 -8.17
CA LEU A 145 -10.19 0.76 -7.76
C LEU A 145 -10.95 1.38 -8.92
N GLY A 146 -11.94 0.67 -9.44
CA GLY A 146 -12.93 1.27 -10.35
C GLY A 146 -13.80 2.25 -9.58
N VAL A 147 -13.97 3.48 -10.09
CA VAL A 147 -14.85 4.46 -9.46
C VAL A 147 -16.21 4.45 -10.13
N ASP A 148 -16.26 4.61 -11.46
CA ASP A 148 -17.52 4.67 -12.22
C ASP A 148 -17.33 4.45 -13.73
N LEU A 149 -18.39 3.99 -14.39
CA LEU A 149 -18.51 3.84 -15.85
C LEU A 149 -19.83 4.51 -16.30
N TYR A 150 -19.75 5.59 -17.07
CA TYR A 150 -20.92 6.40 -17.42
C TYR A 150 -20.93 6.84 -18.89
N ASP A 151 -22.09 7.27 -19.38
CA ASP A 151 -22.23 7.85 -20.71
C ASP A 151 -21.62 9.26 -20.76
N CYS A 152 -20.72 9.49 -21.69
CA CYS A 152 -20.09 10.79 -21.86
C CYS A 152 -19.94 11.15 -23.35
N PRO A 153 -20.06 12.43 -23.69
CA PRO A 153 -19.75 12.90 -25.04
C PRO A 153 -18.23 12.93 -25.20
N ILE A 154 -17.58 11.80 -25.46
CA ILE A 154 -16.14 11.82 -25.78
C ILE A 154 -15.97 12.40 -27.17
N ALA A 155 -15.30 13.55 -27.27
CA ALA A 155 -14.58 13.91 -28.50
C ALA A 155 -13.49 12.85 -28.71
N GLN A 156 -13.48 12.22 -29.90
CA GLN A 156 -12.41 11.32 -30.34
C GLN A 156 -11.05 12.02 -30.17
N GLY A 157 -10.29 11.73 -29.11
CA GLY A 157 -9.04 12.49 -28.88
C GLY A 157 -8.20 12.18 -27.64
N SER A 158 -8.68 11.43 -26.64
CA SER A 158 -7.84 11.00 -25.51
C SER A 158 -7.76 9.48 -25.45
N ILE A 159 -7.21 8.91 -26.52
CA ILE A 159 -6.57 7.59 -26.46
C ILE A 159 -5.09 7.91 -26.26
N ARG A 160 -4.56 7.64 -25.06
CA ARG A 160 -3.13 7.41 -24.92
C ARG A 160 -2.84 5.94 -25.15
#